data_AF-A0A7V5T5W3-F1
#
_entry.id   AF-A0A7V5T5W3-F1
#
_cell.length_a   1.000
_cell.length_b   1.000
_cell.length_c   1.000
_cell.angle_alpha   90.00
_cell.angle_beta   90.00
_cell.angle_gamma   90.00
#
_symmetry.space_group_name_H-M   'P 1'
#
loop_
_entity.id
_entity.type
_entity.pdbx_description
1 polymer ?
#
loop_
_entity_poly.entity_id
_entity_poly.type
_entity_poly.pdbx_seq_one_letter_code
_entity_poly.pdbx_strand_id
1 'polypeptide(L)'
;MVVAAIREETSPEIERQARLVRWLGVGQLGHLIEFFREQGVTHAVLAGQVKHVQIFGPSLPDWRMVKLLLRLPGKNTNSLIGAVVAELEREGIEVVDSTLFVTEL
;
A
#
# COMPACT_ATOMS: atom_id res chain seq x y z
N MET A 1 -1.61 3.86 -15.53
CA MET A 1 -1.58 3.58 -14.08
C MET A 1 -0.83 2.28 -13.82
N VAL A 2 0.01 2.25 -12.78
CA VAL A 2 0.60 1.02 -12.23
C VAL A 2 -0.11 0.70 -10.91
N VAL A 3 -0.26 -0.57 -10.58
CA VAL A 3 -0.99 -1.01 -9.37
C VAL A 3 -0.13 -1.96 -8.56
N ALA A 4 -0.03 -1.69 -7.26
CA ALA A 4 0.41 -2.69 -6.29
C ALA A 4 -0.83 -3.36 -5.71
N ALA A 5 -1.05 -4.62 -6.06
CA ALA A 5 -2.21 -5.39 -5.66
C ALA A 5 -1.89 -6.21 -4.40
N ILE A 6 -2.79 -6.17 -3.42
CA ILE A 6 -2.68 -6.99 -2.21
C ILE A 6 -3.25 -8.37 -2.53
N ARG A 7 -2.42 -9.39 -2.48
CA ARG A 7 -2.75 -10.77 -2.92
C ARG A 7 -4.00 -11.33 -2.24
N GLU A 8 -4.22 -10.96 -0.98
CA GLU A 8 -5.32 -11.48 -0.16
C GLU A 8 -6.64 -10.71 -0.32
N GLU A 9 -6.64 -9.52 -0.93
CA GLU A 9 -7.79 -8.60 -0.93
C GLU A 9 -8.15 -8.07 -2.32
N THR A 10 -7.20 -7.97 -3.25
CA THR A 10 -7.42 -7.40 -4.57
C THR A 10 -8.02 -8.43 -5.53
N SER A 11 -9.10 -8.06 -6.22
CA SER A 11 -9.70 -8.90 -7.28
C SER A 11 -8.71 -9.13 -8.43
N PRO A 12 -8.56 -10.36 -8.96
CA PRO A 12 -7.74 -10.64 -10.14
C PRO A 12 -8.14 -9.83 -11.38
N GLU A 13 -9.36 -9.31 -11.46
CA GLU A 13 -9.79 -8.43 -12.56
C GLU A 13 -8.95 -7.16 -12.69
N ILE A 14 -8.21 -6.77 -11.64
CA ILE A 14 -7.34 -5.59 -11.64
C ILE A 14 -6.29 -5.62 -12.77
N GLU A 15 -5.87 -6.82 -13.19
CA GLU A 15 -4.92 -7.01 -14.29
C GLU A 15 -5.45 -6.48 -15.62
N ARG A 16 -6.78 -6.38 -15.78
CA ARG A 16 -7.40 -5.82 -16.98
C ARG A 16 -7.55 -4.30 -16.94
N GLN A 17 -7.36 -3.68 -15.78
CA GLN A 17 -7.59 -2.25 -15.54
C GLN A 17 -6.29 -1.44 -15.43
N ALA A 18 -5.15 -2.11 -15.24
CA ALA A 18 -3.85 -1.47 -15.03
C ALA A 18 -2.85 -1.86 -16.12
N ARG A 19 -1.92 -0.94 -16.43
CA ARG A 19 -0.82 -1.22 -17.37
C ARG A 19 0.14 -2.26 -16.82
N LEU A 20 0.35 -2.22 -15.51
CA LEU A 20 1.28 -3.09 -14.78
C LEU A 20 0.72 -3.34 -13.39
N VAL A 21 0.69 -4.60 -12.98
CA VAL A 21 0.27 -5.02 -11.65
C VAL A 21 1.41 -5.76 -10.98
N ARG A 22 1.80 -5.33 -9.77
CA ARG A 22 2.67 -6.11 -8.89
C ARG A 22 1.85 -6.67 -7.74
N TRP A 23 1.78 -7.99 -7.65
CA TRP A 23 1.11 -8.70 -6.56
C TRP A 23 2.03 -8.84 -5.35
N LEU A 24 1.64 -8.22 -4.23
CA LEU A 24 2.38 -8.20 -2.99
C LEU A 24 1.51 -8.75 -1.85
N GLY A 25 2.12 -9.38 -0.87
CA GLY A 25 1.47 -9.61 0.41
C GLY A 25 1.37 -8.32 1.20
N VAL A 26 0.34 -8.19 2.05
CA VAL A 26 0.08 -6.99 2.85
C VAL A 26 1.25 -6.58 3.77
N GLY A 27 2.11 -7.53 4.17
CA GLY A 27 3.32 -7.25 4.95
C GLY A 27 4.56 -6.78 4.15
N GLN A 28 4.47 -6.62 2.82
CA GLN A 28 5.63 -6.38 1.95
C GLN A 28 5.83 -4.89 1.58
N LEU A 29 5.90 -4.02 2.58
CA LEU A 29 6.04 -2.56 2.39
C LEU A 29 7.33 -2.14 1.68
N GLY A 30 8.45 -2.79 1.96
CA GLY A 30 9.71 -2.55 1.26
C GLY A 30 9.60 -2.82 -0.24
N HIS A 31 9.00 -3.95 -0.61
CA HIS A 31 8.78 -4.31 -2.01
C HIS A 31 7.78 -3.39 -2.71
N LEU A 32 6.77 -2.88 -1.99
CA LEU A 32 5.86 -1.85 -2.49
C LEU A 32 6.61 -0.58 -2.89
N ILE A 33 7.45 -0.07 -1.97
CA ILE A 33 8.22 1.15 -2.19
C ILE A 33 9.23 0.97 -3.33
N GLU A 34 9.94 -0.16 -3.34
CA GLU A 34 10.87 -0.50 -4.42
C GLU A 34 10.18 -0.49 -5.78
N PHE A 35 9.01 -1.13 -5.88
CA PHE A 35 8.22 -1.13 -7.11
C PHE A 35 7.84 0.28 -7.57
N PHE A 36 7.32 1.10 -6.67
CA PHE A 36 6.92 2.47 -6.98
C PHE A 36 8.11 3.30 -7.45
N ARG A 37 9.27 3.17 -6.79
CA ARG A 37 10.50 3.84 -7.21
C ARG A 37 11.00 3.37 -8.57
N GLU A 38 11.01 2.06 -8.83
CA GLU A 38 11.38 1.48 -10.13
C GLU A 38 10.49 2.01 -11.27
N GLN A 39 9.23 2.32 -10.98
CA GLN A 39 8.26 2.84 -11.95
C GLN A 39 8.19 4.38 -11.98
N GLY A 40 9.01 5.08 -11.18
CA GLY A 40 9.00 6.54 -11.11
C GLY A 40 7.69 7.13 -10.57
N VAL A 41 6.99 6.39 -9.70
CA VAL A 41 5.74 6.84 -9.07
C VAL A 41 6.05 7.93 -8.05
N THR A 42 5.37 9.07 -8.17
CA THR A 42 5.47 10.20 -7.22
C THR A 42 4.17 10.46 -6.46
N HIS A 43 3.05 9.93 -6.95
CA HIS A 43 1.74 10.06 -6.32
C HIS A 43 1.07 8.69 -6.27
N ALA A 44 0.47 8.35 -5.14
CA ALA A 44 -0.24 7.09 -4.93
C ALA A 44 -1.60 7.34 -4.27
N VAL A 45 -2.60 6.56 -4.69
CA VAL A 45 -3.91 6.49 -4.04
C VAL A 45 -4.00 5.14 -3.34
N LEU A 46 -4.48 5.14 -2.10
CA LEU A 46 -4.86 3.91 -1.41
C LEU A 46 -6.34 3.63 -1.70
N ALA A 47 -6.62 2.52 -2.39
CA ALA A 47 -7.97 2.16 -2.81
C ALA A 47 -8.35 0.75 -2.33
N GLY A 48 -9.60 0.63 -1.87
CA GLY A 48 -10.15 -0.63 -1.34
C GLY A 48 -10.01 -0.79 0.17
N GLN A 49 -10.57 -1.88 0.67
CA GLN A 49 -10.52 -2.22 2.09
C GLN A 49 -9.49 -3.32 2.33
N VAL A 50 -8.73 -3.19 3.43
CA VAL A 50 -7.82 -4.23 3.90
C VAL A 50 -8.30 -4.67 5.27
N LYS A 51 -8.57 -5.96 5.43
CA LYS A 51 -9.07 -6.46 6.72
C LYS A 51 -7.95 -6.48 7.75
N HIS A 52 -8.27 -6.11 8.99
CA HIS A 52 -7.33 -6.13 10.12
C HIS A 52 -6.67 -7.49 10.32
N VAL A 53 -7.36 -8.59 10.01
CA VAL A 53 -6.81 -9.95 10.11
C VAL A 53 -5.70 -10.22 9.09
N GLN A 54 -5.71 -9.56 7.93
CA GLN A 54 -4.67 -9.74 6.91
C GLN A 54 -3.42 -8.94 7.26
N ILE A 55 -3.60 -7.72 7.79
CA ILE A 55 -2.52 -6.85 8.25
C ILE A 55 -1.59 -7.55 9.26
N PHE A 56 -2.18 -8.38 10.13
CA PHE A 56 -1.45 -9.21 11.11
C PHE A 56 -1.50 -10.70 10.74
N GLY A 57 -1.80 -10.99 9.48
CA GLY A 57 -2.01 -12.33 8.94
C GLY A 57 -0.72 -13.06 8.60
N PRO A 58 -0.82 -14.22 7.93
CA PRO A 58 0.30 -15.13 7.71
C PRO A 58 1.35 -14.62 6.71
N SER A 59 1.08 -13.53 5.98
CA SER A 59 2.07 -12.94 5.08
C SER A 59 3.26 -12.44 5.90
N LEU A 60 4.44 -13.00 5.64
CA LEU A 60 5.65 -12.62 6.37
C LEU A 60 5.97 -11.15 6.14
N PRO A 61 6.03 -10.32 7.20
CA PRO A 61 6.37 -8.91 7.05
C PRO A 61 7.83 -8.79 6.64
N ASP A 62 8.10 -7.93 5.66
CA ASP A 62 9.48 -7.59 5.33
C ASP A 62 10.10 -6.70 6.40
N TRP A 63 11.42 -6.50 6.33
CA TRP A 63 12.15 -5.76 7.35
C TRP A 63 11.66 -4.32 7.53
N ARG A 64 11.15 -3.70 6.46
CA ARG A 64 10.62 -2.34 6.50
C ARG A 64 9.29 -2.32 7.23
N MET A 65 8.41 -3.27 6.95
CA MET A 65 7.15 -3.45 7.67
C MET A 65 7.39 -3.77 9.15
N VAL A 66 8.35 -4.65 9.47
CA VAL A 66 8.73 -4.96 10.87
C VAL A 66 9.15 -3.68 11.62
N LYS A 67 10.04 -2.88 11.03
CA LYS A 67 10.50 -1.61 11.63
C LYS A 67 9.35 -0.63 11.86
N LEU A 68 8.42 -0.54 10.91
CA LEU A 68 7.25 0.31 11.02
C LEU A 68 6.36 -0.15 12.18
N LEU A 69 6.03 -1.45 12.25
CA LEU A 69 5.20 -2.03 13.31
C LEU A 69 5.78 -1.83 14.71
N LEU A 70 7.10 -1.93 14.88
CA LEU A 70 7.78 -1.69 16.15
C LEU A 70 7.72 -0.24 16.63
N ARG A 71 7.51 0.71 15.72
CA ARG A 71 7.44 2.15 16.00
C ARG A 71 6.01 2.66 16.20
N LEU A 72 5.00 1.81 15.99
CA LEU A 72 3.62 2.24 16.08
C LEU A 72 3.25 2.64 17.51
N PRO A 73 2.62 3.81 17.72
CA PRO A 73 2.15 4.23 19.04
C PRO A 73 0.99 3.37 19.54
N GLY A 74 0.30 2.65 18.65
CA GLY A 74 -0.74 1.69 18.99
C GLY A 74 -0.95 0.66 17.87
N LYS A 75 -1.34 -0.56 18.25
CA LYS A 75 -1.60 -1.68 17.33
C LYS A 75 -3.03 -1.64 16.79
N ASN A 76 -3.40 -0.54 16.14
CA ASN A 76 -4.71 -0.39 15.50
C ASN A 76 -4.56 0.03 14.03
N THR A 77 -5.61 -0.16 13.24
CA THR A 77 -5.59 0.12 11.80
C THR A 77 -5.23 1.56 11.48
N ASN A 78 -5.77 2.54 12.20
CA ASN A 78 -5.54 3.96 11.90
C ASN A 78 -4.07 4.35 12.09
N SER A 79 -3.46 3.91 13.20
CA SER A 79 -2.04 4.11 13.45
C SER A 79 -1.17 3.47 12.37
N LEU A 80 -1.54 2.28 11.92
CA LEU A 80 -0.79 1.59 10.88
C LEU A 80 -0.92 2.30 9.53
N ILE A 81 -2.13 2.62 9.08
CA ILE A 81 -2.35 3.29 7.79
C ILE A 81 -1.59 4.62 7.78
N GLY A 82 -1.71 5.43 8.84
CA GLY A 82 -0.97 6.68 8.94
C GLY A 82 0.54 6.49 8.88
N ALA A 83 1.07 5.45 9.50
CA ALA A 83 2.49 5.14 9.44
C ALA A 83 2.93 4.66 8.04
N VAL A 84 2.11 3.87 7.33
CA VAL A 84 2.40 3.45 5.94
C VAL A 84 2.41 4.67 5.02
N VAL A 85 1.44 5.58 5.16
CA VAL A 85 1.40 6.85 4.41
C VAL A 85 2.67 7.65 4.67
N ALA A 86 3.03 7.87 5.93
CA ALA A 86 4.24 8.60 6.28
C ALA A 86 5.52 7.93 5.72
N GLU A 87 5.56 6.60 5.66
CA GLU A 87 6.71 5.87 5.10
C GLU A 87 6.82 6.03 3.58
N LEU A 88 5.69 6.10 2.86
CA LEU A 88 5.65 6.41 1.42
C LEU A 88 6.09 7.85 1.15
N GLU A 89 5.57 8.82 1.91
CA GLU A 89 5.91 10.24 1.77
C GLU A 89 7.40 10.50 2.03
N ARG A 90 7.99 9.80 3.00
CA ARG A 90 9.45 9.85 3.27
C ARG A 90 10.31 9.38 2.10
N GLU A 91 9.75 8.61 1.17
CA GLU A 91 10.40 8.15 -0.04
C GLU A 91 10.05 9.01 -1.27
N GLY A 92 9.36 10.14 -1.06
CA GLY A 92 8.94 11.05 -2.13
C GLY A 92 7.71 10.59 -2.90
N ILE A 93 6.90 9.71 -2.29
CA ILE A 93 5.64 9.23 -2.86
C ILE A 93 4.50 9.87 -2.07
N GLU A 94 3.91 10.93 -2.61
CA GLU A 94 2.77 11.61 -1.99
C GLU A 94 1.54 10.71 -2.02
N VAL A 95 0.93 10.48 -0.86
CA VAL A 95 -0.35 9.78 -0.81
C VAL A 95 -1.46 10.79 -0.97
N VAL A 96 -2.12 10.75 -2.11
CA VAL A 96 -3.17 11.69 -2.49
C VAL A 96 -4.54 11.13 -2.14
N ASP A 97 -5.47 12.01 -1.75
CA ASP A 97 -6.84 11.63 -1.46
C ASP A 97 -7.50 11.02 -2.70
N SER A 98 -8.22 9.90 -2.52
CA SER A 98 -8.96 9.23 -3.58
C SER A 98 -9.96 10.13 -4.31
N THR A 99 -10.43 11.20 -3.68
CA THR A 99 -11.33 12.21 -4.26
C THR A 99 -10.67 13.06 -5.35
N LEU A 100 -9.34 13.13 -5.41
CA LEU A 100 -8.63 13.87 -6.47
C LEU A 100 -8.76 13.21 -7.86
N PHE A 101 -9.17 11.94 -7.92
CA PHE A 101 -9.42 11.21 -9.16
C PHE A 101 -10.91 10.87 -9.38
N VAL A 102 -11.78 11.28 -8.47
CA VAL A 102 -13.24 11.23 -8.68
C VAL A 102 -13.63 12.56 -9.30
N THR A 103 -13.70 12.61 -10.63
CA THR A 103 -14.43 13.71 -11.29
C THR A 103 -15.88 13.63 -10.79
N GLU A 104 -16.39 14.74 -10.24
CA GLU A 104 -17.80 14.88 -9.86
C GLU A 104 -18.70 14.27 -10.95
N LEU A 105 -19.57 13.33 -10.54
CA LEU A 105 -20.66 12.82 -11.36
C LEU A 105 -21.84 13.78 -11.33
#